data_AF-A0A1I6L2K7-F1
#
_entry.id   AF-A0A1I6L2K7-F1
#
_cell.length_a   1.000
_cell.length_b   1.000
_cell.length_c   1.000
_cell.angle_alpha   90.00
_cell.angle_beta   90.00
_cell.angle_gamma   90.00
#
_symmetry.space_group_name_H-M   'P 1'
#
loop_
_entity.id
_entity.type
_entity.pdbx_description
1 polymer ?
#
loop_
_entity_poly.entity_id
_entity_poly.type
_entity_poly.pdbx_seq_one_letter_code
_entity_poly.pdbx_strand_id
1 'polypeptide(L)'
;MTPENARYQCDICGETFETPAKFGGHKNGHRIKIERDELIAEVQRLFDEIGRVPTSEDMDREGRYSPMTVRKRFGSWNAGLRAAGLTPVHYHELSRDDIIQEIQRVAAELGQVPTVADMSSEGQYSVDVAQSKFGSWNDALVAAGYKPNKIKQIPREDLLAEIRRLSDVLGHPPSTNDLKDRGKYSVRGYFREFDGWHDAVREAGFEPRGWPSGEDNPRWRGGRDNQYYGPNWNRLREKAIQRDDFICQTPECSTTRESHIERFGHDIHVHHIVPLASFERSCGSVDFQRANSLSNLVTVCTVHHIIWERIAPLRPDTRHL
;
A
#
# COMPACT_ATOMS: atom_id res chain seq x y z
N MET A 1 54.84 -13.51 48.80
CA MET A 1 54.49 -12.38 47.91
C MET A 1 54.68 -12.92 46.50
N THR A 2 53.69 -13.12 45.64
CA THR A 2 52.35 -12.51 45.46
C THR A 2 51.39 -13.54 44.81
N PRO A 3 50.07 -13.31 44.87
CA PRO A 3 49.05 -14.31 44.59
C PRO A 3 48.67 -14.35 43.10
N GLU A 4 48.93 -15.46 42.43
CA GLU A 4 48.50 -15.72 41.05
C GLU A 4 47.55 -16.92 41.03
N ASN A 5 46.24 -16.68 40.96
CA ASN A 5 45.25 -17.47 40.19
C ASN A 5 43.77 -17.22 40.57
N ALA A 6 43.37 -16.00 40.91
CA ALA A 6 41.96 -15.62 40.87
C ALA A 6 41.74 -14.72 39.64
N ARG A 7 41.18 -15.26 38.56
CA ARG A 7 40.96 -14.49 37.32
C ARG A 7 39.60 -13.78 37.26
N TYR A 8 38.63 -14.19 38.08
CA TYR A 8 37.28 -13.60 38.08
C TYR A 8 36.72 -13.54 39.50
N GLN A 9 36.57 -12.34 40.07
CA GLN A 9 35.97 -12.12 41.40
C GLN A 9 34.57 -11.50 41.25
N CYS A 10 33.63 -11.93 42.10
CA CYS A 10 32.30 -11.34 42.16
C CYS A 10 32.29 -10.05 42.96
N ASP A 11 31.87 -8.95 42.33
CA ASP A 11 31.76 -7.63 42.96
C ASP A 11 30.62 -7.54 44.01
N ILE A 12 29.75 -8.55 44.08
CA ILE A 12 28.57 -8.57 44.97
C ILE A 12 28.86 -9.34 46.26
N CYS A 13 29.53 -10.50 46.20
CA CYS A 13 29.79 -11.34 47.38
C CYS A 13 31.27 -11.69 47.60
N GLY A 14 32.18 -11.23 46.74
CA GLY A 14 33.63 -11.40 46.91
C GLY A 14 34.17 -12.78 46.55
N GLU A 15 33.33 -13.76 46.18
CA GLU A 15 33.77 -15.10 45.75
C GLU A 15 34.62 -15.04 44.47
N THR A 16 35.64 -15.89 44.40
CA THR A 16 36.57 -15.98 43.26
C THR A 16 36.37 -17.26 42.47
N PHE A 17 36.54 -17.16 41.16
CA PHE A 17 36.28 -18.24 40.21
C PHE A 17 37.45 -18.43 39.25
N GLU A 18 37.75 -19.69 38.96
CA GLU A 18 38.86 -20.09 38.08
C GLU A 18 38.54 -19.92 36.59
N THR A 19 37.26 -19.92 36.21
CA THR A 19 36.82 -19.85 34.81
C THR A 19 35.68 -18.85 34.58
N PRO A 20 35.60 -18.22 33.38
CA PRO A 20 34.50 -17.31 33.03
C PRO A 20 33.12 -17.98 33.08
N ALA A 21 33.03 -19.26 32.72
CA ALA A 21 31.76 -20.00 32.70
C ALA A 21 31.19 -20.19 34.11
N LYS A 22 32.04 -20.57 35.09
CA LYS A 22 31.64 -20.66 36.50
C LYS A 22 31.25 -19.30 37.07
N PHE A 23 32.02 -18.26 36.74
CA PHE A 23 31.71 -16.88 37.14
C PHE A 23 30.38 -16.37 36.57
N GLY A 24 30.10 -16.64 35.29
CA GLY A 24 28.84 -16.29 34.64
C GLY A 24 27.63 -16.99 35.24
N GLY A 25 27.77 -18.28 35.57
CA GLY A 25 26.74 -19.04 36.30
C GLY A 25 26.45 -18.45 37.69
N HIS A 26 27.50 -18.08 38.43
CA HIS A 26 27.39 -17.43 39.73
C HIS A 26 26.75 -16.04 39.68
N LYS A 27 27.12 -15.19 38.70
CA LYS A 27 26.50 -13.87 38.49
C LYS A 27 24.99 -13.96 38.25
N ASN A 28 24.51 -15.03 37.63
CA ASN A 28 23.07 -15.26 37.47
C ASN A 28 22.36 -15.59 38.80
N GLY A 29 23.07 -16.06 39.82
CA GLY A 29 22.55 -16.29 41.17
C GLY A 29 22.27 -15.00 41.94
N HIS A 30 23.01 -13.92 41.65
CA HIS A 30 22.80 -12.58 42.20
C HIS A 30 21.70 -11.78 41.50
N ARG A 31 21.06 -12.36 40.47
CA ARG A 31 19.95 -11.72 39.79
C ARG A 31 18.77 -11.68 40.76
N ILE A 32 18.45 -10.49 41.27
CA ILE A 32 17.36 -10.27 42.23
C ILE A 32 16.11 -11.01 41.74
N LYS A 33 15.72 -12.03 42.49
CA LYS A 33 14.56 -12.86 42.21
C LYS A 33 13.34 -12.11 42.74
N ILE A 34 12.58 -11.45 41.86
CA ILE A 34 11.33 -10.77 42.22
C ILE A 34 10.35 -11.80 42.77
N GLU A 35 9.90 -11.63 44.02
CA GLU A 35 9.16 -12.66 44.74
C GLU A 35 7.74 -12.87 44.21
N ARG A 36 7.14 -14.04 44.50
CA ARG A 36 5.80 -14.39 43.99
C ARG A 36 4.77 -13.36 44.42
N ASP A 37 4.80 -12.96 45.68
CA ASP A 37 3.82 -12.05 46.27
C ASP A 37 3.92 -10.64 45.67
N GLU A 38 5.14 -10.21 45.32
CA GLU A 38 5.38 -8.93 44.66
C GLU A 38 4.78 -8.90 43.24
N LEU A 39 4.94 -9.99 42.49
CA LEU A 39 4.32 -10.14 41.17
C LEU A 39 2.80 -10.28 41.25
N ILE A 40 2.27 -10.93 42.29
CA ILE A 40 0.83 -11.01 42.54
C ILE A 40 0.26 -9.62 42.83
N ALA A 41 0.89 -8.87 43.74
CA ALA A 41 0.47 -7.52 44.09
C ALA A 41 0.49 -6.60 42.86
N GLU A 42 1.48 -6.74 41.98
CA GLU A 42 1.54 -5.95 40.74
C GLU A 42 0.42 -6.30 39.76
N VAL A 43 0.10 -7.59 39.59
CA VAL A 43 -1.03 -8.03 38.76
C VAL A 43 -2.36 -7.53 39.33
N GLN A 44 -2.54 -7.56 40.65
CA GLN A 44 -3.74 -7.03 41.31
C GLN A 44 -3.84 -5.51 41.18
N ARG A 45 -2.73 -4.79 41.34
CA ARG A 45 -2.69 -3.34 41.12
C ARG A 45 -3.14 -2.97 39.70
N LEU A 46 -2.65 -3.66 38.68
CA LEU A 46 -3.08 -3.44 37.30
C LEU A 46 -4.57 -3.76 37.11
N PHE A 47 -5.08 -4.80 37.76
CA PHE A 47 -6.50 -5.12 37.73
C PHE A 47 -7.36 -3.98 38.32
N ASP A 48 -6.96 -3.45 39.47
CA ASP A 48 -7.68 -2.38 40.16
C ASP A 48 -7.63 -1.06 39.38
N GLU A 49 -6.51 -0.76 38.71
CA GLU A 49 -6.32 0.47 37.93
C GLU A 49 -7.03 0.43 36.58
N ILE A 50 -6.92 -0.68 35.85
CA ILE A 50 -7.49 -0.83 34.49
C ILE A 50 -8.98 -1.21 34.57
N GLY A 51 -9.43 -1.79 35.69
CA GLY A 51 -10.82 -2.20 35.88
C GLY A 51 -11.21 -3.47 35.10
N ARG A 52 -10.25 -4.16 34.50
CA ARG A 52 -10.42 -5.48 33.84
C ARG A 52 -9.22 -6.38 34.11
N VAL A 53 -9.39 -7.69 33.87
CA VAL A 53 -8.29 -8.67 33.98
C VAL A 53 -7.13 -8.21 33.08
N PRO A 54 -5.93 -7.92 33.65
CA PRO A 54 -4.82 -7.39 32.88
C PRO A 54 -4.26 -8.47 31.95
N THR A 55 -3.93 -8.05 30.74
CA THR A 55 -3.24 -8.84 29.73
C THR A 55 -1.72 -8.76 29.96
N SER A 56 -0.97 -9.61 29.26
CA SER A 56 0.49 -9.47 29.25
C SER A 56 0.96 -8.15 28.63
N GLU A 57 0.18 -7.59 27.70
CA GLU A 57 0.47 -6.30 27.05
C GLU A 57 0.32 -5.15 28.04
N ASP A 58 -0.72 -5.19 28.88
CA ASP A 58 -0.94 -4.18 29.93
C ASP A 58 0.22 -4.18 30.94
N MET A 59 0.72 -5.36 31.30
CA MET A 59 1.92 -5.48 32.14
C MET A 59 3.18 -4.97 31.44
N ASP A 60 3.30 -5.11 30.11
CA ASP A 60 4.45 -4.58 29.37
C ASP A 60 4.41 -3.05 29.25
N ARG A 61 3.21 -2.48 29.10
CA ARG A 61 2.98 -1.04 28.93
C ARG A 61 2.97 -0.27 30.25
N GLU A 62 2.31 -0.82 31.27
CA GLU A 62 1.95 -0.12 32.52
C GLU A 62 2.47 -0.84 33.78
N GLY A 63 3.03 -2.04 33.61
CA GLY A 63 3.56 -2.83 34.70
C GLY A 63 4.98 -2.45 35.10
N ARG A 64 5.31 -2.65 36.37
CA ARG A 64 6.66 -2.48 36.92
C ARG A 64 7.65 -3.56 36.46
N TYR A 65 7.13 -4.68 35.97
CA TYR A 65 7.92 -5.84 35.59
C TYR A 65 7.52 -6.33 34.21
N SER A 66 8.48 -6.92 33.49
CA SER A 66 8.16 -7.59 32.22
C SER A 66 7.16 -8.74 32.45
N PRO A 67 6.19 -8.95 31.53
CA PRO A 67 5.29 -10.12 31.57
C PRO A 67 6.06 -11.46 31.56
N MET A 68 7.28 -11.47 31.01
CA MET A 68 8.16 -12.64 31.04
C MET A 68 8.59 -13.02 32.47
N THR A 69 8.70 -12.05 33.38
CA THR A 69 9.02 -12.28 34.80
C THR A 69 7.90 -13.07 35.47
N VAL A 70 6.64 -12.68 35.26
CA VAL A 70 5.46 -13.42 35.73
C VAL A 70 5.44 -14.82 35.11
N ARG A 71 5.63 -14.93 33.79
CA ARG A 71 5.64 -16.22 33.10
C ARG A 71 6.70 -17.18 33.66
N LYS A 72 7.92 -16.70 33.91
CA LYS A 72 9.01 -17.51 34.47
C LYS A 72 8.74 -17.93 35.91
N ARG A 73 8.11 -17.08 36.73
CA ARG A 73 7.85 -17.37 38.13
C ARG A 73 6.66 -18.31 38.35
N PHE A 74 5.61 -18.18 37.53
CA PHE A 74 4.36 -18.92 37.68
C PHE A 74 4.16 -20.02 36.63
N GLY A 75 5.07 -20.16 35.67
CA GLY A 75 5.00 -21.12 34.56
C GLY A 75 4.17 -20.63 33.36
N SER A 76 3.16 -19.79 33.60
CA SER A 76 2.38 -19.11 32.56
C SER A 76 1.79 -17.79 33.09
N TRP A 77 1.39 -16.89 32.18
CA TRP A 77 0.66 -15.67 32.55
C TRP A 77 -0.65 -16.02 33.29
N ASN A 78 -1.44 -16.94 32.74
CA ASN A 78 -2.71 -17.38 33.34
C ASN A 78 -2.53 -18.01 34.73
N ALA A 79 -1.40 -18.68 35.00
CA ALA A 79 -1.09 -19.15 36.34
C ALA A 79 -0.77 -18.00 37.30
N GLY A 80 -0.14 -16.92 36.82
CA GLY A 80 0.04 -15.67 37.56
C GLY A 80 -1.29 -14.99 37.88
N LEU A 81 -2.18 -14.86 36.90
CA LEU A 81 -3.54 -14.34 37.09
C LEU A 81 -4.32 -15.13 38.16
N ARG A 82 -4.31 -16.48 38.07
CA ARG A 82 -4.95 -17.32 39.10
C ARG A 82 -4.34 -17.14 40.48
N ALA A 83 -3.01 -17.01 40.57
CA ALA A 83 -2.34 -16.76 41.84
C ALA A 83 -2.70 -15.38 42.42
N ALA A 84 -3.07 -14.43 41.57
CA ALA A 84 -3.60 -13.12 41.95
C ALA A 84 -5.11 -13.13 42.27
N GLY A 85 -5.77 -14.30 42.25
CA GLY A 85 -7.22 -14.41 42.49
C GLY A 85 -8.08 -14.00 41.30
N LEU A 86 -7.48 -13.79 40.12
CA LEU A 86 -8.18 -13.40 38.91
C LEU A 86 -8.49 -14.64 38.06
N THR A 87 -9.71 -14.69 37.51
CA THR A 87 -10.11 -15.73 36.57
C THR A 87 -9.52 -15.39 35.20
N PRO A 88 -8.57 -16.20 34.66
CA PRO A 88 -8.06 -15.98 33.32
C PRO A 88 -9.20 -16.18 32.31
N VAL A 89 -9.31 -15.29 31.35
CA VAL A 89 -10.30 -15.45 30.27
C VAL A 89 -9.93 -16.68 29.46
N HIS A 90 -10.83 -17.67 29.43
CA HIS A 90 -10.69 -18.87 28.61
C HIS A 90 -11.27 -18.61 27.22
N TYR A 91 -10.41 -18.25 26.27
CA TYR A 91 -10.79 -17.86 24.89
C TYR A 91 -11.65 -18.89 24.14
N HIS A 92 -11.63 -20.17 24.53
CA HIS A 92 -12.48 -21.20 23.93
C HIS A 92 -13.94 -21.11 24.38
N GLU A 93 -14.20 -20.64 25.60
CA GLU A 93 -15.53 -20.53 26.21
C GLU A 93 -16.28 -19.27 25.77
N LEU A 94 -15.56 -18.28 25.19
CA LEU A 94 -16.19 -17.09 24.63
C LEU A 94 -17.13 -17.48 23.48
N SER A 95 -18.39 -17.07 23.62
CA SER A 95 -19.40 -17.17 22.60
C SER A 95 -19.19 -16.09 21.53
N ARG A 96 -19.88 -16.23 20.40
CA ARG A 96 -19.94 -15.15 19.39
C ARG A 96 -20.55 -13.88 19.98
N ASP A 97 -21.52 -14.02 20.88
CA ASP A 97 -22.22 -12.88 21.49
C ASP A 97 -21.32 -12.10 22.45
N ASP A 98 -20.45 -12.78 23.21
CA ASP A 98 -19.50 -12.10 24.11
C ASP A 98 -18.54 -11.20 23.32
N ILE A 99 -18.09 -11.67 22.15
CA ILE A 99 -17.22 -10.91 21.25
C ILE A 99 -17.97 -9.73 20.62
N ILE A 100 -19.24 -9.94 20.22
CA ILE A 100 -20.09 -8.87 19.68
C ILE A 100 -20.30 -7.75 20.72
N GLN A 101 -20.66 -8.12 21.95
CA GLN A 101 -20.88 -7.16 23.04
C GLN A 101 -19.61 -6.38 23.34
N GLU A 102 -18.45 -7.04 23.34
CA GLU A 102 -17.19 -6.35 23.57
C GLU A 102 -16.84 -5.37 22.45
N ILE A 103 -17.03 -5.74 21.18
CA ILE A 103 -16.85 -4.82 20.04
C ILE A 103 -17.76 -3.60 20.19
N GLN A 104 -19.04 -3.81 20.56
CA GLN A 104 -20.01 -2.73 20.75
C GLN A 104 -19.64 -1.81 21.93
N ARG A 105 -19.12 -2.38 23.02
CA ARG A 105 -18.64 -1.63 24.18
C ARG A 105 -17.48 -0.70 23.80
N VAL A 106 -16.43 -1.23 23.16
CA VAL A 106 -15.28 -0.44 22.72
C VAL A 106 -15.71 0.63 21.72
N ALA A 107 -16.65 0.32 20.83
CA ALA A 107 -17.18 1.29 19.87
C ALA A 107 -17.92 2.45 20.54
N ALA A 108 -18.72 2.15 21.57
CA ALA A 108 -19.46 3.15 22.33
C ALA A 108 -18.52 4.06 23.13
N GLU A 109 -17.46 3.51 23.70
CA GLU A 109 -16.44 4.26 24.44
C GLU A 109 -15.64 5.21 23.54
N LEU A 110 -15.23 4.74 22.36
CA LEU A 110 -14.45 5.54 21.41
C LEU A 110 -15.30 6.47 20.54
N GLY A 111 -16.61 6.28 20.51
CA GLY A 111 -17.53 7.00 19.61
C GLY A 111 -17.32 6.69 18.11
N GLN A 112 -16.61 5.61 17.78
CA GLN A 112 -16.29 5.20 16.41
C GLN A 112 -16.14 3.67 16.32
N VAL A 113 -16.15 3.12 15.10
CA VAL A 113 -15.98 1.67 14.88
C VAL A 113 -14.55 1.26 15.25
N PRO A 114 -14.32 0.31 16.18
CA PRO A 114 -12.99 -0.03 16.69
C PRO A 114 -12.09 -0.66 15.62
N THR A 115 -10.92 -0.08 15.43
CA THR A 115 -9.87 -0.67 14.58
C THR A 115 -9.19 -1.85 15.30
N VAL A 116 -8.35 -2.58 14.57
CA VAL A 116 -7.52 -3.63 15.16
C VAL A 116 -6.64 -3.08 16.29
N ALA A 117 -6.08 -1.88 16.10
CA ALA A 117 -5.24 -1.23 17.10
C ALA A 117 -6.04 -0.81 18.32
N ASP A 118 -7.24 -0.26 18.11
CA ASP A 118 -8.13 0.14 19.21
C ASP A 118 -8.54 -1.07 20.04
N MET A 119 -8.89 -2.20 19.40
CA MET A 119 -9.23 -3.42 20.13
C MET A 119 -8.03 -4.01 20.87
N SER A 120 -6.81 -3.87 20.35
CA SER A 120 -5.60 -4.27 21.07
C SER A 120 -5.28 -3.39 22.28
N SER A 121 -5.70 -2.12 22.27
CA SER A 121 -5.46 -1.15 23.35
C SER A 121 -6.56 -1.21 24.41
N GLU A 122 -7.81 -1.06 23.96
CA GLU A 122 -8.99 -0.83 24.80
C GLU A 122 -9.85 -2.09 24.99
N GLY A 123 -9.67 -3.09 24.13
CA GLY A 123 -10.44 -4.32 24.14
C GLY A 123 -10.01 -5.28 25.25
N GLN A 124 -10.99 -5.97 25.82
CA GLN A 124 -10.75 -7.07 26.76
C GLN A 124 -10.13 -8.30 26.09
N TYR A 125 -10.30 -8.44 24.77
CA TYR A 125 -9.89 -9.60 23.99
C TYR A 125 -9.04 -9.19 22.80
N SER A 126 -8.09 -10.04 22.41
CA SER A 126 -7.34 -9.79 21.17
C SER A 126 -8.23 -9.95 19.94
N VAL A 127 -7.85 -9.26 18.87
CA VAL A 127 -8.51 -9.37 17.56
C VAL A 127 -8.49 -10.80 17.02
N ASP A 128 -7.47 -11.60 17.37
CA ASP A 128 -7.36 -12.99 16.95
C ASP A 128 -8.49 -13.87 17.50
N VAL A 129 -8.99 -13.55 18.70
CA VAL A 129 -10.15 -14.23 19.31
C VAL A 129 -11.38 -14.04 18.42
N ALA A 130 -11.64 -12.79 18.01
CA ALA A 130 -12.72 -12.47 17.09
C ALA A 130 -12.52 -13.16 15.72
N GLN A 131 -11.31 -13.10 15.16
CA GLN A 131 -11.01 -13.76 13.88
C GLN A 131 -11.23 -15.28 13.93
N SER A 132 -10.88 -15.94 15.04
CA SER A 132 -11.06 -17.39 15.18
C SER A 132 -12.53 -17.83 15.14
N LYS A 133 -13.46 -16.99 15.64
CA LYS A 133 -14.90 -17.31 15.74
C LYS A 133 -15.70 -16.83 14.53
N PHE A 134 -15.25 -15.76 13.87
CA PHE A 134 -15.96 -15.09 12.77
C PHE A 134 -15.27 -15.21 11.40
N GLY A 135 -14.04 -15.73 11.36
CA GLY A 135 -13.23 -15.85 10.15
C GLY A 135 -12.35 -14.62 9.90
N SER A 136 -12.90 -13.41 10.07
CA SER A 136 -12.13 -12.17 10.01
C SER A 136 -12.62 -11.12 11.01
N TRP A 137 -11.80 -10.09 11.24
CA TRP A 137 -12.18 -8.94 12.08
C TRP A 137 -13.35 -8.18 11.48
N ASN A 138 -13.38 -8.03 10.15
CA ASN A 138 -14.48 -7.35 9.47
C ASN A 138 -15.78 -8.13 9.61
N ASP A 139 -15.75 -9.47 9.58
CA ASP A 139 -16.94 -10.29 9.81
C ASP A 139 -17.46 -10.15 11.24
N ALA A 140 -16.55 -10.03 12.21
CA ALA A 140 -16.93 -9.73 13.59
C ALA A 140 -17.56 -8.33 13.74
N LEU A 141 -17.01 -7.31 13.06
CA LEU A 141 -17.61 -5.96 13.02
C LEU A 141 -19.01 -5.99 12.40
N VAL A 142 -19.20 -6.73 11.30
CA VAL A 142 -20.50 -6.89 10.63
C VAL A 142 -21.50 -7.58 11.55
N ALA A 143 -21.09 -8.68 12.21
CA ALA A 143 -21.93 -9.36 13.18
C ALA A 143 -22.31 -8.48 14.37
N ALA A 144 -21.43 -7.53 14.75
CA ALA A 144 -21.68 -6.53 15.77
C ALA A 144 -22.53 -5.33 15.31
N GLY A 145 -22.97 -5.31 14.04
CA GLY A 145 -23.82 -4.25 13.48
C GLY A 145 -23.06 -3.04 12.92
N TYR A 146 -21.73 -3.12 12.80
CA TYR A 146 -20.90 -2.06 12.27
C TYR A 146 -20.48 -2.30 10.82
N LYS A 147 -20.13 -1.22 10.12
CA LYS A 147 -19.49 -1.32 8.81
C LYS A 147 -18.02 -1.72 8.98
N PRO A 148 -17.45 -2.58 8.11
CA PRO A 148 -16.03 -2.93 8.14
C PRO A 148 -15.11 -1.70 8.10
N ASN A 149 -14.06 -1.70 8.94
CA ASN A 149 -13.16 -0.55 9.09
C ASN A 149 -12.26 -0.30 7.87
N LYS A 150 -11.76 -1.36 7.23
CA LYS A 150 -11.10 -1.33 5.93
C LYS A 150 -11.49 -2.58 5.15
N ILE A 151 -12.29 -2.40 4.11
CA ILE A 151 -12.63 -3.51 3.21
C ILE A 151 -11.37 -3.84 2.39
N LYS A 152 -10.81 -5.05 2.57
CA LYS A 152 -9.70 -5.50 1.72
C LYS A 152 -10.16 -5.64 0.26
N GLN A 153 -11.44 -5.86 -0.01
CA GLN A 153 -12.06 -5.82 -1.34
C GLN A 153 -13.43 -5.15 -1.25
N ILE A 154 -13.55 -3.93 -1.75
CA ILE A 154 -14.83 -3.21 -1.78
C ILE A 154 -15.75 -3.97 -2.74
N PRO A 155 -16.99 -4.33 -2.35
CA PRO A 155 -17.91 -5.05 -3.23
C PRO A 155 -18.06 -4.32 -4.56
N ARG A 156 -18.08 -5.09 -5.66
CA ARG A 156 -18.25 -4.57 -7.02
C ARG A 156 -19.46 -3.61 -7.10
N GLU A 157 -20.58 -3.96 -6.47
CA GLU A 157 -21.79 -3.12 -6.44
C GLU A 157 -21.59 -1.76 -5.74
N ASP A 158 -20.84 -1.74 -4.64
CA ASP A 158 -20.52 -0.50 -3.92
C ASP A 158 -19.64 0.43 -4.74
N LEU A 159 -18.71 -0.13 -5.52
CA LEU A 159 -17.88 0.63 -6.46
C LEU A 159 -18.72 1.24 -7.58
N LEU A 160 -19.66 0.48 -8.16
CA LEU A 160 -20.58 1.00 -9.18
C LEU A 160 -21.54 2.06 -8.63
N ALA A 161 -22.07 1.85 -7.41
CA ALA A 161 -22.94 2.80 -6.73
C ALA A 161 -22.22 4.14 -6.46
N GLU A 162 -20.93 4.08 -6.11
CA GLU A 162 -20.13 5.28 -5.90
C GLU A 162 -19.88 6.05 -7.21
N ILE A 163 -19.69 5.37 -8.35
CA ILE A 163 -19.60 6.03 -9.66
C ILE A 163 -20.91 6.76 -10.01
N ARG A 164 -22.06 6.12 -9.78
CA ARG A 164 -23.39 6.72 -10.01
C ARG A 164 -23.59 7.96 -9.14
N ARG A 165 -23.32 7.84 -7.84
CA ARG A 165 -23.41 8.97 -6.89
C ARG A 165 -22.52 10.15 -7.32
N LEU A 166 -21.28 9.89 -7.74
CA LEU A 166 -20.39 10.95 -8.21
C LEU A 166 -20.90 11.59 -9.51
N SER A 167 -21.47 10.79 -10.41
CA SER A 167 -22.09 11.31 -11.63
C SER A 167 -23.26 12.25 -11.33
N ASP A 168 -24.13 11.88 -10.38
CA ASP A 168 -25.26 12.71 -9.95
C ASP A 168 -24.81 14.04 -9.35
N VAL A 169 -23.74 14.01 -8.55
CA VAL A 169 -23.19 15.22 -7.90
C VAL A 169 -22.48 16.14 -8.89
N LEU A 170 -21.80 15.58 -9.89
CA LEU A 170 -20.98 16.34 -10.84
C LEU A 170 -21.76 16.75 -12.10
N GLY A 171 -22.90 16.13 -12.36
CA GLY A 171 -23.66 16.28 -13.60
C GLY A 171 -22.99 15.65 -14.82
N HIS A 172 -21.94 14.85 -14.61
CA HIS A 172 -21.20 14.17 -15.66
C HIS A 172 -20.44 12.94 -15.10
N PRO A 173 -20.06 11.97 -15.95
CA PRO A 173 -19.30 10.80 -15.50
C PRO A 173 -17.98 11.19 -14.80
N PRO A 174 -17.66 10.63 -13.63
CA PRO A 174 -16.48 11.00 -12.87
C PRO A 174 -15.17 10.54 -13.57
N SER A 175 -14.13 11.34 -13.43
CA SER A 175 -12.74 10.98 -13.73
C SER A 175 -12.06 10.38 -12.49
N THR A 176 -10.86 9.82 -12.67
CA THR A 176 -10.03 9.36 -11.54
C THR A 176 -9.62 10.51 -10.61
N ASN A 177 -9.54 11.74 -11.12
CA ASN A 177 -9.28 12.94 -10.31
C ASN A 177 -10.51 13.32 -9.47
N ASP A 178 -11.72 13.22 -10.02
CA ASP A 178 -12.95 13.48 -9.25
C ASP A 178 -13.14 12.42 -8.17
N LEU A 179 -12.82 11.16 -8.48
CA LEU A 179 -12.78 10.08 -7.48
C LEU A 179 -11.73 10.37 -6.39
N LYS A 180 -10.57 10.93 -6.75
CA LYS A 180 -9.55 11.29 -5.77
C LYS A 180 -9.98 12.47 -4.88
N ASP A 181 -10.69 13.44 -5.44
CA ASP A 181 -11.13 14.66 -4.74
C ASP A 181 -12.35 14.40 -3.85
N ARG A 182 -13.33 13.64 -4.36
CA ARG A 182 -14.69 13.51 -3.77
C ARG A 182 -15.16 12.08 -3.60
N GLY A 183 -14.37 11.11 -4.02
CA GLY A 183 -14.71 9.70 -3.95
C GLY A 183 -14.48 9.13 -2.57
N LYS A 184 -15.41 8.28 -2.14
CA LYS A 184 -15.33 7.52 -0.89
C LYS A 184 -14.22 6.46 -0.91
N TYR A 185 -13.87 5.98 -2.11
CA TYR A 185 -12.98 4.85 -2.32
C TYR A 185 -11.76 5.22 -3.18
N SER A 186 -10.62 4.61 -2.88
CA SER A 186 -9.41 4.80 -3.70
C SER A 186 -9.58 4.16 -5.08
N VAL A 187 -8.97 4.77 -6.11
CA VAL A 187 -8.95 4.20 -7.48
C VAL A 187 -8.37 2.77 -7.54
N ARG A 188 -7.48 2.41 -6.60
CA ARG A 188 -6.92 1.05 -6.49
C ARG A 188 -7.98 -0.01 -6.17
N GLY A 189 -9.09 0.36 -5.51
CA GLY A 189 -10.21 -0.55 -5.28
C GLY A 189 -10.87 -0.95 -6.60
N TYR A 190 -11.03 0.00 -7.52
CA TYR A 190 -11.58 -0.23 -8.85
C TYR A 190 -10.65 -1.09 -9.72
N PHE A 191 -9.35 -0.81 -9.75
CA PHE A 191 -8.38 -1.62 -10.51
C PHE A 191 -8.21 -3.07 -9.99
N ARG A 192 -8.76 -3.40 -8.81
CA ARG A 192 -8.75 -4.77 -8.28
C ARG A 192 -9.97 -5.58 -8.74
N GLU A 193 -11.10 -4.92 -8.94
CA GLU A 193 -12.38 -5.55 -9.29
C GLU A 193 -12.72 -5.44 -10.78
N PHE A 194 -12.14 -4.48 -11.50
CA PHE A 194 -12.39 -4.18 -12.91
C PHE A 194 -11.09 -4.12 -13.70
N ASP A 195 -11.17 -4.38 -15.01
CA ASP A 195 -10.03 -4.31 -15.94
C ASP A 195 -9.51 -2.88 -16.15
N GLY A 196 -10.22 -1.89 -15.61
CA GLY A 196 -9.74 -0.52 -15.48
C GLY A 196 -10.83 0.45 -15.01
N TRP A 197 -10.45 1.69 -14.72
CA TRP A 197 -11.42 2.75 -14.35
C TRP A 197 -12.49 2.96 -15.44
N HIS A 198 -12.12 2.96 -16.71
CA HIS A 198 -13.09 3.11 -17.80
C HIS A 198 -14.05 1.94 -17.91
N ASP A 199 -13.59 0.73 -17.59
CA ASP A 199 -14.44 -0.46 -17.55
C ASP A 199 -15.51 -0.33 -16.46
N ALA A 200 -15.08 0.05 -15.25
CA ALA A 200 -15.98 0.34 -14.13
C ALA A 200 -17.01 1.45 -14.47
N VAL A 201 -16.61 2.50 -15.19
CA VAL A 201 -17.50 3.61 -15.59
C VAL A 201 -18.52 3.15 -16.65
N ARG A 202 -18.12 2.30 -17.60
CA ARG A 202 -19.05 1.70 -18.57
C ARG A 202 -20.05 0.77 -17.91
N GLU A 203 -19.57 -0.08 -17.00
CA GLU A 203 -20.44 -1.01 -16.25
C GLU A 203 -21.39 -0.27 -15.30
N ALA A 204 -20.99 0.91 -14.82
CA ALA A 204 -21.87 1.80 -14.06
C ALA A 204 -22.97 2.46 -14.92
N GLY A 205 -22.89 2.35 -16.25
CA GLY A 205 -23.86 2.85 -17.22
C GLY A 205 -23.49 4.19 -17.88
N PHE A 206 -22.22 4.58 -17.85
CA PHE A 206 -21.76 5.88 -18.35
C PHE A 206 -20.66 5.77 -19.41
N GLU A 207 -20.59 6.75 -20.30
CA GLU A 207 -19.45 6.90 -21.21
C GLU A 207 -18.24 7.54 -20.49
N PRO A 208 -17.05 6.88 -20.45
CA PRO A 208 -15.89 7.40 -19.75
C PRO A 208 -15.37 8.69 -20.37
N ARG A 209 -15.04 9.68 -19.53
CA ARG A 209 -14.32 10.87 -19.98
C ARG A 209 -12.91 10.47 -20.40
N GLY A 210 -12.48 10.88 -21.59
CA GLY A 210 -11.13 10.61 -22.09
C GLY A 210 -10.06 11.09 -21.11
N TRP A 211 -8.89 10.43 -21.10
CA TRP A 211 -7.78 10.84 -20.24
C TRP A 211 -7.28 12.23 -20.65
N PRO A 212 -7.11 13.17 -19.69
CA PRO A 212 -6.31 14.37 -19.93
C PRO A 212 -4.90 13.92 -20.36
N SER A 213 -4.50 14.34 -21.54
CA SER A 213 -3.28 13.89 -22.21
C SER A 213 -2.44 15.11 -22.56
N GLY A 214 -1.13 15.06 -22.32
CA GLY A 214 -0.26 16.23 -22.52
C GLY A 214 -0.42 17.27 -21.41
N GLU A 215 -0.64 18.53 -21.80
CA GLU A 215 -0.68 19.70 -20.89
C GLU A 215 -1.84 19.68 -19.88
N ASP A 216 -2.92 18.96 -20.18
CA ASP A 216 -4.08 18.83 -19.28
C ASP A 216 -3.85 17.81 -18.14
N ASN A 217 -2.71 17.12 -18.11
CA ASN A 217 -2.37 16.16 -17.05
C ASN A 217 -1.47 16.81 -15.98
N PRO A 218 -1.95 17.01 -14.74
CA PRO A 218 -1.19 17.66 -13.65
C PRO A 218 0.09 16.91 -13.22
N ARG A 219 0.28 15.68 -13.69
CA ARG A 219 1.44 14.82 -13.39
C ARG A 219 2.41 14.66 -14.56
N TRP A 220 2.14 15.33 -15.68
CA TRP A 220 3.02 15.28 -16.83
C TRP A 220 4.36 15.97 -16.52
N ARG A 221 5.44 15.17 -16.49
CA ARG A 221 6.83 15.60 -16.24
C ARG A 221 7.78 15.23 -17.38
N GLY A 222 7.24 15.10 -18.61
CA GLY A 222 7.99 14.67 -19.79
C GLY A 222 8.23 13.15 -19.85
N GLY A 223 8.19 12.59 -21.07
CA GLY A 223 8.65 11.23 -21.38
C GLY A 223 10.11 11.22 -21.83
N ARG A 224 10.73 10.05 -22.00
CA ARG A 224 12.19 9.87 -22.17
C ARG A 224 12.84 10.59 -23.37
N ASP A 225 12.05 11.12 -24.30
CA ASP A 225 12.47 12.18 -25.21
C ASP A 225 11.73 13.44 -24.79
N ASN A 226 12.42 14.27 -24.00
CA ASN A 226 11.88 15.40 -23.23
C ASN A 226 11.47 16.60 -24.10
N GLN A 227 10.88 16.36 -25.27
CA GLN A 227 10.42 17.37 -26.21
C GLN A 227 8.89 17.39 -26.22
N TYR A 228 8.34 18.50 -25.75
CA TYR A 228 6.91 18.78 -25.86
C TYR A 228 6.56 18.99 -27.34
N TYR A 229 5.83 18.05 -27.93
CA TYR A 229 5.39 18.13 -29.33
C TYR A 229 4.05 18.85 -29.51
N GLY A 230 3.50 19.46 -28.46
CA GLY A 230 2.25 20.24 -28.54
C GLY A 230 0.96 19.43 -28.40
N PRO A 231 -0.19 20.10 -28.23
CA PRO A 231 -1.45 19.47 -27.84
C PRO A 231 -2.08 18.63 -28.96
N ASN A 232 -1.73 18.87 -30.22
CA ASN A 232 -2.23 18.12 -31.37
C ASN A 232 -1.41 16.85 -31.69
N TRP A 233 -0.31 16.60 -30.97
CA TRP A 233 0.63 15.50 -31.25
C TRP A 233 -0.05 14.13 -31.25
N ASN A 234 -0.71 13.73 -30.17
CA ASN A 234 -1.30 12.39 -30.05
C ASN A 234 -2.28 12.07 -31.18
N ARG A 235 -3.12 13.05 -31.55
CA ARG A 235 -4.10 12.91 -32.64
C ARG A 235 -3.42 12.79 -34.01
N LEU A 236 -2.39 13.60 -34.29
CA LEU A 236 -1.71 13.60 -35.58
C LEU A 236 -0.74 12.42 -35.72
N ARG A 237 -0.13 11.99 -34.62
CA ARG A 237 0.65 10.76 -34.51
C ARG A 237 -0.17 9.54 -34.91
N GLU A 238 -1.35 9.35 -34.31
CA GLU A 238 -2.19 8.19 -34.63
C GLU A 238 -2.68 8.24 -36.08
N LYS A 239 -3.00 9.43 -36.62
CA LYS A 239 -3.32 9.60 -38.03
C LYS A 239 -2.14 9.29 -38.96
N ALA A 240 -0.91 9.58 -38.56
CA ALA A 240 0.28 9.21 -39.33
C ALA A 240 0.47 7.69 -39.36
N ILE A 241 0.29 7.02 -38.22
CA ILE A 241 0.34 5.55 -38.14
C ILE A 241 -0.74 4.91 -39.01
N GLN A 242 -1.97 5.43 -38.99
CA GLN A 242 -3.07 4.95 -39.84
C GLN A 242 -2.80 5.19 -41.33
N ARG A 243 -2.27 6.36 -41.70
CA ARG A 243 -1.85 6.67 -43.09
C ARG A 243 -0.79 5.70 -43.58
N ASP A 244 0.12 5.31 -42.68
CA ASP A 244 1.27 4.45 -42.95
C ASP A 244 0.93 2.96 -42.81
N ASP A 245 -0.37 2.62 -42.80
CA ASP A 245 -0.89 1.25 -42.70
C ASP A 245 -0.30 0.46 -41.52
N PHE A 246 -0.02 1.15 -40.41
CA PHE A 246 0.58 0.59 -39.20
C PHE A 246 1.96 -0.09 -39.45
N ILE A 247 2.64 0.25 -40.55
CA ILE A 247 3.93 -0.34 -40.96
C ILE A 247 5.02 0.72 -41.04
N CYS A 248 6.25 0.32 -40.71
CA CYS A 248 7.44 1.15 -40.88
C CYS A 248 7.61 1.58 -42.35
N GLN A 249 7.69 2.88 -42.60
CA GLN A 249 7.80 3.46 -43.94
C GLN A 249 9.24 3.51 -44.49
N THR A 250 10.19 2.87 -43.80
CA THR A 250 11.56 2.72 -44.33
C THR A 250 11.53 1.67 -45.45
N PRO A 251 12.13 1.94 -46.63
CA PRO A 251 12.19 0.96 -47.70
C PRO A 251 12.72 -0.40 -47.21
N GLU A 252 12.14 -1.48 -47.74
CA GLU A 252 12.48 -2.86 -47.38
C GLU A 252 12.17 -3.27 -45.91
N CYS A 253 11.50 -2.41 -45.13
CA CYS A 253 11.05 -2.74 -43.78
C CYS A 253 9.59 -3.22 -43.76
N SER A 254 9.37 -4.44 -43.27
CA SER A 254 8.03 -5.02 -43.07
C SER A 254 7.57 -4.99 -41.61
N THR A 255 8.23 -4.22 -40.74
CA THR A 255 7.87 -4.16 -39.32
C THR A 255 6.52 -3.47 -39.14
N THR A 256 5.53 -4.22 -38.67
CA THR A 256 4.20 -3.75 -38.28
C THR A 256 4.21 -3.21 -36.85
N ARG A 257 3.20 -2.41 -36.49
CA ARG A 257 2.98 -1.92 -35.11
C ARG A 257 2.87 -3.07 -34.10
N GLU A 258 2.15 -4.12 -34.46
CA GLU A 258 1.96 -5.30 -33.60
C GLU A 258 3.29 -6.03 -33.36
N SER A 259 3.99 -6.43 -34.44
CA SER A 259 5.30 -7.08 -34.32
C SER A 259 6.34 -6.20 -33.60
N HIS A 260 6.23 -4.88 -33.74
CA HIS A 260 7.07 -3.92 -33.03
C HIS A 260 6.82 -3.93 -31.52
N ILE A 261 5.55 -3.90 -31.10
CA ILE A 261 5.16 -3.95 -29.69
C ILE A 261 5.62 -5.27 -29.06
N GLU A 262 5.41 -6.39 -29.74
CA GLU A 262 5.86 -7.71 -29.27
C GLU A 262 7.38 -7.76 -29.10
N ARG A 263 8.13 -7.19 -30.04
CA ARG A 263 9.59 -7.25 -30.06
C ARG A 263 10.27 -6.25 -29.11
N PHE A 264 9.74 -5.04 -28.99
CA PHE A 264 10.40 -3.93 -28.28
C PHE A 264 9.68 -3.51 -26.99
N GLY A 265 8.47 -4.03 -26.73
CA GLY A 265 7.69 -3.73 -25.53
C GLY A 265 7.08 -2.32 -25.51
N HIS A 266 7.09 -1.62 -26.65
CA HIS A 266 6.49 -0.29 -26.80
C HIS A 266 6.00 -0.04 -28.23
N ASP A 267 5.14 0.97 -28.34
CA ASP A 267 4.49 1.33 -29.61
C ASP A 267 5.50 1.79 -30.67
N ILE A 268 5.12 1.66 -31.95
CA ILE A 268 5.92 2.07 -33.10
C ILE A 268 6.15 3.59 -33.10
N HIS A 269 7.30 4.06 -33.57
CA HIS A 269 7.63 5.48 -33.50
C HIS A 269 7.02 6.27 -34.66
N VAL A 270 6.79 7.56 -34.41
CA VAL A 270 6.50 8.54 -35.46
C VAL A 270 7.56 9.63 -35.36
N HIS A 271 8.25 9.86 -36.46
CA HIS A 271 9.37 10.77 -36.56
C HIS A 271 8.97 12.05 -37.28
N HIS A 272 9.49 13.20 -36.84
CA HIS A 272 9.39 14.47 -37.55
C HIS A 272 10.45 14.56 -38.64
N ILE A 273 10.03 14.66 -39.91
CA ILE A 273 10.96 14.77 -41.04
C ILE A 273 11.77 16.07 -40.93
N VAL A 274 11.10 17.20 -40.73
CA VAL A 274 11.70 18.48 -40.39
C VAL A 274 11.65 18.67 -38.88
N PRO A 275 12.80 18.96 -38.21
CA PRO A 275 12.85 19.13 -36.76
C PRO A 275 11.97 20.26 -36.23
N LEU A 276 11.52 20.14 -34.98
CA LEU A 276 10.66 21.13 -34.32
C LEU A 276 11.22 22.55 -34.31
N ALA A 277 12.55 22.68 -34.12
CA ALA A 277 13.23 23.98 -34.07
C ALA A 277 13.03 24.80 -35.36
N SER A 278 12.79 24.14 -36.51
CA SER A 278 12.52 24.82 -37.78
C SER A 278 11.11 25.47 -37.86
N PHE A 279 10.26 25.25 -36.86
CA PHE A 279 8.90 25.79 -36.77
C PHE A 279 8.74 26.81 -35.64
N GLU A 280 9.84 27.29 -35.06
CA GLU A 280 9.83 28.37 -34.07
C GLU A 280 9.34 29.69 -34.69
N ARG A 281 8.43 30.37 -33.96
CA ARG A 281 7.96 31.71 -34.29
C ARG A 281 8.87 32.75 -33.63
N SER A 282 8.79 34.01 -34.08
CA SER A 282 9.57 35.12 -33.53
C SER A 282 9.38 35.35 -32.01
N CYS A 283 8.29 34.86 -31.43
CA CYS A 283 8.00 34.93 -29.99
C CYS A 283 8.53 33.73 -29.18
N GLY A 284 9.31 32.81 -29.79
CA GLY A 284 9.86 31.63 -29.13
C GLY A 284 8.87 30.46 -28.95
N SER A 285 7.64 30.58 -29.45
CA SER A 285 6.66 29.48 -29.49
C SER A 285 6.79 28.66 -30.78
N VAL A 286 6.64 27.35 -30.72
CA VAL A 286 6.62 26.46 -31.90
C VAL A 286 5.23 26.40 -32.52
N ASP A 287 5.13 26.49 -33.86
CA ASP A 287 3.89 26.22 -34.58
C ASP A 287 3.63 24.71 -34.70
N PHE A 288 2.99 24.15 -33.67
CA PHE A 288 2.67 22.71 -33.62
C PHE A 288 1.67 22.25 -34.70
N GLN A 289 0.84 23.13 -35.27
CA GLN A 289 -0.04 22.74 -36.37
C GLN A 289 0.77 22.42 -37.62
N ARG A 290 1.79 23.22 -37.88
CA ARG A 290 2.69 23.02 -39.02
C ARG A 290 3.72 21.92 -38.76
N ALA A 291 4.32 21.91 -37.57
CA ALA A 291 5.33 20.91 -37.17
C ALA A 291 4.76 19.48 -37.16
N ASN A 292 3.52 19.29 -36.68
CA ASN A 292 2.88 17.97 -36.62
C ASN A 292 2.01 17.65 -37.85
N SER A 293 2.08 18.45 -38.91
CA SER A 293 1.34 18.16 -40.15
C SER A 293 1.69 16.75 -40.64
N LEU A 294 0.72 16.01 -41.19
CA LEU A 294 0.97 14.63 -41.66
C LEU A 294 2.11 14.58 -42.67
N SER A 295 2.25 15.61 -43.52
CA SER A 295 3.38 15.76 -44.46
C SER A 295 4.76 15.81 -43.80
N ASN A 296 4.84 16.20 -42.52
CA ASN A 296 6.06 16.25 -41.73
C ASN A 296 6.25 15.05 -40.80
N LEU A 297 5.33 14.07 -40.79
CA LEU A 297 5.38 12.90 -39.93
C LEU A 297 5.57 11.62 -40.74
N VAL A 298 6.33 10.68 -40.19
CA VAL A 298 6.57 9.35 -40.77
C VAL A 298 6.65 8.26 -39.71
N THR A 299 5.97 7.14 -39.93
CA THR A 299 5.97 5.99 -39.02
C THR A 299 7.20 5.12 -39.26
N VAL A 300 7.98 4.85 -38.20
CA VAL A 300 9.26 4.10 -38.28
C VAL A 300 9.45 3.20 -37.06
N CYS A 301 10.11 2.06 -37.22
CA CYS A 301 10.45 1.16 -36.10
C CYS A 301 11.65 1.70 -35.29
N THR A 302 11.88 1.18 -34.08
CA THR A 302 13.02 1.54 -33.21
C THR A 302 14.36 1.49 -33.94
N VAL A 303 14.56 0.48 -34.79
CA VAL A 303 15.81 0.29 -35.55
C VAL A 303 16.00 1.40 -36.58
N HIS A 304 14.95 1.74 -37.31
CA HIS A 304 15.03 2.74 -38.37
C HIS A 304 14.87 4.17 -37.87
N HIS A 305 14.26 4.40 -36.71
CA HIS A 305 14.16 5.72 -36.09
C HIS A 305 15.52 6.42 -36.01
N ILE A 306 16.57 5.67 -35.64
CA ILE A 306 17.96 6.15 -35.56
C ILE A 306 18.49 6.60 -36.93
N ILE A 307 18.07 5.95 -38.01
CA ILE A 307 18.47 6.33 -39.38
C ILE A 307 17.81 7.64 -39.75
N TRP A 308 16.51 7.76 -39.50
CA TRP A 308 15.72 8.96 -39.79
C TRP A 308 16.21 10.19 -39.01
N GLU A 309 16.60 10.02 -37.74
CA GLU A 309 17.24 11.07 -36.95
C GLU A 309 18.52 11.62 -37.58
N ARG A 310 19.31 10.75 -38.23
CA ARG A 310 20.61 11.14 -38.82
C ARG A 310 20.49 11.82 -40.16
N ILE A 311 19.41 11.58 -40.89
CA ILE A 311 19.21 12.10 -42.25
C ILE A 311 18.29 13.31 -42.29
N ALA A 312 17.61 13.66 -41.19
CA ALA A 312 16.77 14.84 -41.10
C ALA A 312 17.53 16.12 -41.55
N PRO A 313 16.95 16.97 -42.41
CA PRO A 313 15.55 16.99 -42.86
C PRO A 313 15.26 16.23 -44.17
N LEU A 314 16.18 15.38 -44.64
CA LEU A 314 16.02 14.63 -45.88
C LEU A 314 15.03 13.48 -45.70
N ARG A 315 14.19 13.28 -46.73
CA ARG A 315 13.25 12.16 -46.79
C ARG A 315 13.76 11.13 -47.82
N PRO A 316 14.07 9.89 -47.42
CA PRO A 316 14.25 8.79 -48.37
C PRO A 316 13.05 8.68 -49.30
N ASP A 317 13.28 8.34 -50.57
CA ASP A 317 12.16 8.20 -51.49
C ASP A 317 11.31 6.99 -51.09
N THR A 318 10.10 7.26 -50.58
CA THR A 318 9.12 6.25 -50.18
C THR A 318 8.12 5.96 -51.30
N ARG A 319 8.31 6.47 -52.52
CA ARG A 319 7.33 6.37 -53.63
C ARG A 319 7.51 5.14 -54.54
N HIS A 320 8.25 4.13 -54.10
CA HIS A 320 8.52 2.92 -54.89
C HIS A 320 8.25 1.62 -54.12
N LEU A 321 7.07 1.51 -53.50
CA LEU A 321 6.47 0.23 -53.13
C LEU A 321 5.12 0.09 -53.82
#